data_AF-A0A2N2D403-F1
#
_entry.id   AF-A0A2N2D403-F1
#
_cell.length_a   1.000
_cell.length_b   1.000
_cell.length_c   1.000
_cell.angle_alpha   90.00
_cell.angle_beta   90.00
_cell.angle_gamma   90.00
#
_symmetry.space_group_name_H-M   'P 1'
#
loop_
_entity.id
_entity.type
_entity.pdbx_description
1 polymer ?
#
loop_
_entity_poly.entity_id
_entity_poly.type
_entity_poly.pdbx_seq_one_letter_code
_entity_poly.pdbx_strand_id
1 'polypeptide(L)'
;MEVNMKISTKVKNRIIAFVLSLSLVLGMGIIWSPAAMAASSSSTSLYNNTGKPIADSLRTSFNGSLAQTIAGRAIWYMEYGYMVYGHSKYPTTGYIDCSNFVSLVYKDFGYSITSAARNYGQVGVKVAGVSVKNGTLIGADKLKPGDILTFQRTSYISHVAMYIGNVNGKPCFIGTTTGYPTAIGIVSGFKNWYGTQFHDVRRVLPASAYVAGGKITDKGPVIPAKYQIKPSKPIIMPKNLPAGF
;
A
#
# COMPACT_ATOMS: atom_id res chain seq x y z
N MET A 1 73.94 -32.89 -33.00
CA MET A 1 72.86 -32.65 -33.97
C MET A 1 71.56 -32.52 -33.20
N GLU A 2 71.18 -31.31 -32.80
CA GLU A 2 69.86 -31.02 -32.24
C GLU A 2 68.94 -30.59 -33.37
N VAL A 3 67.85 -31.34 -33.60
CA VAL A 3 66.82 -31.00 -34.57
C VAL A 3 65.72 -30.23 -33.84
N ASN A 4 65.71 -28.93 -34.04
CA ASN A 4 64.72 -27.99 -33.52
C ASN A 4 63.49 -28.01 -34.45
N MET A 5 62.41 -28.69 -34.06
CA MET A 5 61.21 -28.82 -34.89
C MET A 5 60.29 -27.59 -34.69
N LYS A 6 60.31 -26.68 -35.68
CA LYS A 6 59.39 -25.54 -35.81
C LYS A 6 57.94 -26.04 -35.92
N ILE A 7 57.11 -25.70 -34.94
CA ILE A 7 55.66 -25.92 -34.99
C ILE A 7 55.01 -24.80 -35.81
N SER A 8 54.27 -25.21 -36.85
CA SER A 8 53.59 -24.35 -37.83
C SER A 8 52.44 -23.52 -37.23
N THR A 9 52.40 -22.24 -37.63
CA THR A 9 51.45 -21.19 -37.21
C THR A 9 49.97 -21.50 -37.50
N LYS A 10 49.66 -22.52 -38.31
CA LYS A 10 48.27 -22.93 -38.62
C LYS A 10 47.56 -23.67 -37.48
N VAL A 11 48.29 -24.18 -36.48
CA VAL A 11 47.70 -24.90 -35.33
C VAL A 11 47.24 -23.94 -34.21
N LYS A 12 47.84 -22.74 -34.10
CA LYS A 12 47.45 -21.75 -33.07
C LYS A 12 46.04 -21.17 -33.27
N ASN A 13 45.55 -21.07 -34.51
CA ASN A 13 44.25 -20.42 -34.78
C ASN A 13 43.04 -21.34 -34.61
N ARG A 14 43.21 -22.66 -34.48
CA ARG A 14 42.08 -23.59 -34.25
C ARG A 14 41.81 -23.85 -32.76
N ILE A 15 42.74 -23.49 -31.87
CA ILE A 15 42.55 -23.56 -30.41
C ILE A 15 41.83 -22.31 -29.90
N ILE A 16 41.99 -21.16 -30.57
CA ILE A 16 41.27 -19.92 -30.23
C ILE A 16 39.79 -19.98 -30.65
N ALA A 17 39.44 -20.79 -31.67
CA ALA A 17 38.06 -20.95 -32.13
C ALA A 17 37.24 -21.99 -31.32
N PHE A 18 37.84 -22.72 -30.39
CA PHE A 18 37.13 -23.69 -29.53
C PHE A 18 37.09 -23.30 -28.05
N VAL A 19 37.71 -22.18 -27.67
CA VAL A 19 37.57 -21.55 -26.34
C VAL A 19 36.67 -20.30 -26.38
N LEU A 20 36.15 -19.93 -27.56
CA LEU A 20 35.21 -18.82 -27.73
C LEU A 20 33.77 -19.23 -28.05
N SER A 21 33.39 -20.49 -27.81
CA SER A 21 32.00 -20.97 -27.95
C SER A 21 31.43 -21.61 -26.68
N LEU A 22 32.14 -21.53 -25.54
CA LEU A 22 31.65 -22.03 -24.25
C LEU A 22 31.50 -20.94 -23.17
N SER A 23 31.70 -19.67 -23.52
CA SER A 23 31.62 -18.54 -22.57
C SER A 23 30.51 -17.54 -22.87
N LEU A 24 29.51 -17.93 -23.69
CA LEU A 24 28.36 -17.10 -24.02
C LEU A 24 27.02 -17.71 -23.53
N VAL A 25 27.03 -18.34 -22.35
CA VAL A 25 25.82 -18.62 -21.55
C VAL A 25 26.03 -18.18 -20.09
N LEU A 26 26.72 -17.07 -19.88
CA LEU A 26 26.71 -16.32 -18.61
C LEU A 26 25.90 -15.02 -18.74
N GLY A 27 25.04 -14.96 -19.77
CA GLY A 27 24.26 -13.80 -20.16
C GLY A 27 22.78 -13.90 -19.79
N MET A 28 22.41 -14.57 -18.72
CA MET A 28 21.13 -14.33 -18.05
C MET A 28 21.33 -14.62 -16.57
N GLY A 29 21.65 -13.58 -15.80
CA GLY A 29 21.36 -13.62 -14.37
C GLY A 29 19.86 -13.85 -14.26
N ILE A 30 19.46 -15.11 -14.12
CA ILE A 30 18.12 -15.46 -13.67
C ILE A 30 18.11 -14.92 -12.24
N ILE A 31 17.72 -13.66 -12.09
CA ILE A 31 17.32 -13.13 -10.81
C ILE A 31 16.09 -13.95 -10.48
N TRP A 32 16.31 -15.07 -9.78
CA TRP A 32 15.27 -15.77 -9.08
C TRP A 32 14.68 -14.72 -8.16
N SER A 33 13.58 -14.14 -8.62
CA SER A 33 12.71 -13.39 -7.74
C SER A 33 12.43 -14.30 -6.55
N PRO A 34 12.75 -13.88 -5.31
CA PRO A 34 12.44 -14.70 -4.16
C PRO A 34 10.98 -15.11 -4.24
N ALA A 35 10.72 -16.40 -4.02
CA ALA A 35 9.35 -16.91 -4.00
C ALA A 35 8.54 -16.12 -2.98
N ALA A 36 7.30 -15.79 -3.32
CA ALA A 36 6.46 -14.97 -2.49
C ALA A 36 6.35 -15.56 -1.08
N MET A 37 6.71 -14.79 -0.04
CA MET A 37 6.77 -15.31 1.33
C MET A 37 5.35 -15.44 1.91
N ALA A 38 5.14 -16.45 2.76
CA ALA A 38 3.93 -16.55 3.56
C ALA A 38 3.92 -15.49 4.67
N ALA A 39 2.75 -14.95 5.01
CA ALA A 39 2.60 -14.05 6.14
C ALA A 39 2.93 -14.78 7.46
N SER A 40 3.55 -14.09 8.43
CA SER A 40 3.90 -14.70 9.73
C SER A 40 2.66 -14.93 10.60
N SER A 41 2.69 -15.94 11.48
CA SER A 41 1.57 -16.26 12.38
C SER A 41 1.17 -15.11 13.32
N SER A 42 2.13 -14.31 13.78
CA SER A 42 1.88 -13.13 14.63
C SER A 42 1.16 -12.00 13.88
N SER A 43 1.44 -11.84 12.59
CA SER A 43 0.80 -10.82 11.74
C SER A 43 -0.70 -11.09 11.52
N THR A 44 -1.09 -12.37 11.52
CA THR A 44 -2.50 -12.80 11.41
C THR A 44 -3.32 -12.46 12.66
N SER A 45 -2.71 -12.42 13.85
CA SER A 45 -3.39 -12.14 15.11
C SER A 45 -3.94 -10.72 15.18
N LEU A 46 -3.14 -9.70 14.81
CA LEU A 46 -3.59 -8.30 14.85
C LEU A 46 -4.71 -8.04 13.84
N TYR A 47 -4.61 -8.62 12.65
CA TYR A 47 -5.71 -8.58 11.68
C TYR A 47 -6.98 -9.22 12.26
N ASN A 48 -6.91 -10.44 12.79
CA ASN A 48 -8.10 -11.14 13.30
C ASN A 48 -8.74 -10.44 14.51
N ASN A 49 -7.93 -9.88 15.41
CA ASN A 49 -8.42 -9.30 16.67
C ASN A 49 -8.77 -7.82 16.58
N THR A 50 -8.21 -7.08 15.61
CA THR A 50 -8.42 -5.63 15.48
C THR A 50 -8.92 -5.25 14.09
N GLY A 51 -8.17 -5.60 13.04
CA GLY A 51 -8.50 -5.17 11.68
C GLY A 51 -9.84 -5.69 11.18
N LYS A 52 -10.08 -7.01 11.32
CA LYS A 52 -11.28 -7.68 10.84
C LYS A 52 -12.56 -7.20 11.54
N PRO A 53 -12.64 -7.12 12.89
CA PRO A 53 -13.83 -6.59 13.55
C PRO A 53 -14.18 -5.15 13.14
N ILE A 54 -13.16 -4.30 12.94
CA ILE A 54 -13.36 -2.92 12.47
C ILE A 54 -13.89 -2.92 11.02
N ALA A 55 -13.26 -3.70 10.14
CA ALA A 55 -13.69 -3.82 8.74
C ALA A 55 -15.14 -4.33 8.63
N ASP A 56 -15.51 -5.34 9.42
CA ASP A 56 -16.87 -5.90 9.45
C ASP A 56 -17.90 -4.89 9.99
N SER A 57 -17.54 -4.13 11.03
CA SER A 57 -18.41 -3.07 11.57
C SER A 57 -18.63 -1.95 10.54
N LEU A 58 -17.58 -1.54 9.83
CA LEU A 58 -17.68 -0.54 8.76
C LEU A 58 -18.49 -1.06 7.55
N ARG A 59 -18.36 -2.34 7.19
CA ARG A 59 -19.21 -2.99 6.17
C ARG A 59 -20.68 -3.00 6.57
N THR A 60 -20.98 -3.29 7.83
CA THR A 60 -22.36 -3.36 8.35
C THR A 60 -23.04 -1.99 8.34
N SER A 61 -22.26 -0.93 8.59
CA SER A 61 -22.72 0.47 8.59
C SER A 61 -22.54 1.18 7.25
N PHE A 62 -22.28 0.41 6.17
CA PHE A 62 -22.08 0.95 4.84
C PHE A 62 -23.39 1.53 4.27
N ASN A 63 -23.33 2.77 3.82
CA ASN A 63 -24.46 3.55 3.31
C ASN A 63 -24.37 3.87 1.82
N GLY A 64 -23.34 3.36 1.11
CA GLY A 64 -23.18 3.59 -0.32
C GLY A 64 -22.68 4.98 -0.72
N SER A 65 -22.26 5.83 0.23
CA SER A 65 -21.62 7.11 -0.10
C SER A 65 -20.21 6.91 -0.66
N LEU A 66 -19.77 7.80 -1.56
CA LEU A 66 -18.43 7.77 -2.16
C LEU A 66 -17.32 7.74 -1.09
N ALA A 67 -17.47 8.52 -0.02
CA ALA A 67 -16.52 8.58 1.07
C ALA A 67 -16.33 7.21 1.76
N GLN A 68 -17.44 6.49 1.99
CA GLN A 68 -17.36 5.15 2.53
C GLN A 68 -16.85 4.14 1.48
N THR A 69 -17.21 4.27 0.20
CA THR A 69 -16.66 3.40 -0.86
C THR A 69 -15.14 3.53 -1.00
N ILE A 70 -14.60 4.75 -0.87
CA ILE A 70 -13.15 5.00 -0.82
C ILE A 70 -12.51 4.32 0.39
N ALA A 71 -13.10 4.44 1.59
CA ALA A 71 -12.64 3.72 2.77
C ALA A 71 -12.69 2.20 2.56
N GLY A 72 -13.75 1.72 1.92
CA GLY A 72 -13.94 0.33 1.50
C GLY A 72 -12.84 -0.18 0.59
N ARG A 73 -12.43 0.62 -0.41
CA ARG A 73 -11.34 0.26 -1.31
C ARG A 73 -10.01 0.11 -0.57
N ALA A 74 -9.73 0.95 0.42
CA ALA A 74 -8.53 0.79 1.23
C ALA A 74 -8.58 -0.51 2.07
N ILE A 75 -9.75 -0.85 2.63
CA ILE A 75 -9.96 -2.13 3.34
C ILE A 75 -9.80 -3.31 2.38
N TRP A 76 -10.30 -3.20 1.16
CA TRP A 76 -10.11 -4.20 0.11
C TRP A 76 -8.62 -4.44 -0.16
N TYR A 77 -7.81 -3.38 -0.31
CA TYR A 77 -6.37 -3.53 -0.50
C TYR A 77 -5.65 -4.15 0.70
N MET A 78 -6.10 -3.89 1.93
CA MET A 78 -5.58 -4.58 3.11
C MET A 78 -5.84 -6.09 3.06
N GLU A 79 -7.04 -6.49 2.63
CA GLU A 79 -7.47 -7.90 2.64
C GLU A 79 -7.06 -8.70 1.40
N TYR A 80 -6.91 -8.05 0.25
CA TYR A 80 -6.74 -8.68 -1.06
C TYR A 80 -5.60 -8.09 -1.89
N GLY A 81 -4.99 -6.98 -1.45
CA GLY A 81 -3.91 -6.32 -2.19
C GLY A 81 -2.53 -6.96 -1.98
N TYR A 82 -2.34 -7.72 -0.90
CA TYR A 82 -1.08 -8.44 -0.60
C TYR A 82 0.19 -7.58 -0.78
N MET A 83 0.09 -6.31 -0.37
CA MET A 83 1.13 -5.30 -0.52
C MET A 83 2.30 -5.56 0.42
N VAL A 84 3.53 -5.32 -0.06
CA VAL A 84 4.74 -5.30 0.78
C VAL A 84 5.25 -3.87 0.91
N TYR A 85 5.76 -3.51 2.08
CA TYR A 85 6.26 -2.17 2.29
C TYR A 85 7.53 -1.95 1.47
N GLY A 86 7.57 -0.88 0.67
CA GLY A 86 8.73 -0.55 -0.14
C GLY A 86 8.46 0.62 -1.07
N HIS A 87 9.52 1.36 -1.41
CA HIS A 87 9.43 2.51 -2.30
C HIS A 87 9.53 2.05 -3.76
N SER A 88 8.40 1.65 -4.34
CA SER A 88 8.28 1.21 -5.74
C SER A 88 6.82 1.25 -6.22
N LYS A 89 6.61 1.02 -7.52
CA LYS A 89 5.28 1.08 -8.15
C LYS A 89 4.52 -0.23 -7.92
N TYR A 90 3.59 -0.23 -6.97
CA TYR A 90 2.71 -1.38 -6.68
C TYR A 90 2.15 -2.09 -7.91
N PRO A 91 1.61 -1.41 -8.96
CA PRO A 91 1.06 -2.10 -10.12
C PRO A 91 2.05 -3.05 -10.82
N THR A 92 3.35 -2.76 -10.77
CA THR A 92 4.37 -3.58 -11.44
C THR A 92 5.14 -4.47 -10.47
N THR A 93 5.32 -4.05 -9.22
CA THR A 93 6.24 -4.72 -8.28
C THR A 93 5.58 -5.31 -7.04
N GLY A 94 4.33 -4.98 -6.73
CA GLY A 94 3.68 -5.41 -5.48
C GLY A 94 4.16 -4.70 -4.21
N TYR A 95 5.11 -3.75 -4.33
CA TYR A 95 5.56 -2.91 -3.22
C TYR A 95 4.81 -1.58 -3.17
N ILE A 96 4.53 -1.08 -1.96
CA ILE A 96 3.84 0.19 -1.74
C ILE A 96 4.44 0.90 -0.52
N ASP A 97 4.41 2.23 -0.51
CA ASP A 97 4.63 3.06 0.68
C ASP A 97 3.35 3.82 1.06
N CYS A 98 3.40 4.55 2.18
CA CYS A 98 2.21 5.21 2.73
C CYS A 98 1.52 6.18 1.76
N SER A 99 2.28 7.03 1.07
CA SER A 99 1.73 8.04 0.17
C SER A 99 1.35 7.46 -1.19
N ASN A 100 2.05 6.44 -1.68
CA ASN A 100 1.59 5.70 -2.86
C ASN A 100 0.29 4.94 -2.57
N PHE A 101 0.13 4.37 -1.37
CA PHE A 101 -1.11 3.67 -0.98
C PHE A 101 -2.32 4.62 -0.99
N VAL A 102 -2.23 5.75 -0.29
CA VAL A 102 -3.33 6.72 -0.23
C VAL A 102 -3.61 7.29 -1.64
N SER A 103 -2.57 7.64 -2.40
CA SER A 103 -2.72 8.10 -3.79
C SER A 103 -3.41 7.06 -4.69
N LEU A 104 -3.05 5.78 -4.56
CA LEU A 104 -3.66 4.67 -5.31
C LEU A 104 -5.16 4.57 -5.02
N VAL A 105 -5.54 4.55 -3.74
CA VAL A 105 -6.95 4.46 -3.33
C VAL A 105 -7.77 5.61 -3.91
N TYR A 106 -7.27 6.84 -3.84
CA TYR A 106 -7.95 8.01 -4.40
C TYR A 106 -8.04 7.97 -5.93
N LYS A 107 -6.98 7.49 -6.59
CA LYS A 107 -6.91 7.38 -8.05
C LYS A 107 -7.96 6.41 -8.60
N ASP A 108 -8.27 5.34 -7.87
CA ASP A 108 -9.33 4.38 -8.24
C ASP A 108 -10.70 5.05 -8.40
N PHE A 109 -10.93 6.20 -7.74
CA PHE A 109 -12.18 6.97 -7.84
C PHE A 109 -12.02 8.28 -8.61
N GLY A 110 -10.94 8.42 -9.39
CA GLY A 110 -10.71 9.57 -10.25
C GLY A 110 -10.06 10.78 -9.59
N TYR A 111 -9.62 10.68 -8.33
CA TYR A 111 -8.91 11.76 -7.65
C TYR A 111 -7.40 11.59 -7.81
N SER A 112 -6.78 12.52 -8.53
CA SER A 112 -5.32 12.57 -8.67
C SER A 112 -4.70 13.38 -7.54
N ILE A 113 -4.04 12.70 -6.60
CA ILE A 113 -3.26 13.33 -5.52
C ILE A 113 -1.79 12.87 -5.59
N THR A 114 -0.89 13.69 -5.07
CA THR A 114 0.56 13.38 -5.07
C THR A 114 0.85 12.04 -4.37
N SER A 115 1.84 11.31 -4.89
CA SER A 115 2.36 10.09 -4.26
C SER A 115 3.54 10.35 -3.32
N ALA A 116 3.92 11.61 -3.09
CA ALA A 116 5.03 11.98 -2.22
C ALA A 116 4.52 12.57 -0.89
N ALA A 117 4.74 11.86 0.22
CA ALA A 117 4.26 12.24 1.56
C ALA A 117 4.58 13.71 1.93
N ARG A 118 5.80 14.18 1.64
CA ARG A 118 6.24 15.56 1.88
C ARG A 118 5.34 16.65 1.29
N ASN A 119 4.59 16.33 0.23
CA ASN A 119 3.72 17.28 -0.46
C ASN A 119 2.25 17.17 -0.03
N TYR A 120 1.91 16.32 0.95
CA TYR A 120 0.51 16.16 1.40
C TYR A 120 -0.03 17.42 2.10
N GLY A 121 0.83 18.33 2.54
CA GLY A 121 0.43 19.66 2.99
C GLY A 121 -0.24 20.52 1.91
N GLN A 122 -0.26 20.08 0.65
CA GLN A 122 -0.93 20.75 -0.47
C GLN A 122 -2.17 19.99 -0.95
N VAL A 123 -2.44 18.79 -0.39
CA VAL A 123 -3.55 17.94 -0.82
C VAL A 123 -4.84 18.43 -0.19
N GLY A 124 -5.85 18.68 -1.03
CA GLY A 124 -7.18 19.11 -0.58
C GLY A 124 -7.13 20.36 0.30
N VAL A 125 -8.10 20.46 1.21
CA VAL A 125 -8.20 21.53 2.20
C VAL A 125 -7.87 21.02 3.60
N LYS A 126 -7.23 21.85 4.43
CA LYS A 126 -6.97 21.50 5.84
C LYS A 126 -8.29 21.47 6.62
N VAL A 127 -8.52 20.40 7.39
CA VAL A 127 -9.67 20.32 8.30
C VAL A 127 -9.29 21.00 9.62
N ALA A 128 -9.97 22.10 9.93
CA ALA A 128 -9.64 22.96 11.07
C ALA A 128 -10.10 22.37 12.42
N GLY A 129 -9.33 22.64 13.47
CA GLY A 129 -9.66 22.28 14.85
C GLY A 129 -9.73 20.78 15.10
N VAL A 130 -8.85 20.03 14.43
CA VAL A 130 -8.50 18.65 14.77
C VAL A 130 -7.06 18.63 15.27
N SER A 131 -6.82 18.02 16.42
CA SER A 131 -5.49 17.88 17.02
C SER A 131 -5.42 16.64 17.89
N VAL A 132 -4.22 16.23 18.31
CA VAL A 132 -4.04 15.15 19.29
C VAL A 132 -3.34 15.70 20.53
N LYS A 133 -3.91 15.43 21.71
CA LYS A 133 -3.31 15.76 23.01
C LYS A 133 -3.27 14.51 23.88
N ASN A 134 -2.09 14.16 24.38
CA ASN A 134 -1.88 12.97 25.23
C ASN A 134 -2.48 11.67 24.64
N GLY A 135 -2.33 11.49 23.32
CA GLY A 135 -2.86 10.34 22.58
C GLY A 135 -4.38 10.34 22.37
N THR A 136 -5.07 11.42 22.74
CA THR A 136 -6.51 11.60 22.55
C THR A 136 -6.76 12.60 21.42
N LEU A 137 -7.57 12.19 20.45
CA LEU A 137 -7.99 13.04 19.34
C LEU A 137 -9.02 14.07 19.83
N ILE A 138 -8.78 15.33 19.52
CA ILE A 138 -9.69 16.46 19.70
C ILE A 138 -10.30 16.79 18.34
N GLY A 139 -11.61 17.04 18.28
CA GLY A 139 -12.32 17.34 17.03
C GLY A 139 -12.69 16.11 16.21
N ALA A 140 -12.91 14.96 16.86
CA ALA A 140 -13.27 13.70 16.19
C ALA A 140 -14.57 13.81 15.37
N ASP A 141 -15.50 14.66 15.79
CA ASP A 141 -16.75 15.03 15.12
C ASP A 141 -16.54 15.72 13.75
N LYS A 142 -15.35 16.30 13.54
CA LYS A 142 -15.01 16.98 12.28
C LYS A 142 -14.41 16.04 11.24
N LEU A 143 -13.94 14.86 11.65
CA LEU A 143 -13.41 13.87 10.75
C LEU A 143 -14.52 13.21 9.95
N LYS A 144 -14.23 12.91 8.68
CA LYS A 144 -15.13 12.17 7.80
C LYS A 144 -14.35 11.10 7.04
N PRO A 145 -14.94 9.92 6.76
CA PRO A 145 -14.28 8.88 5.98
C PRO A 145 -13.65 9.43 4.70
N GLY A 146 -12.45 8.98 4.39
CA GLY A 146 -11.63 9.51 3.30
C GLY A 146 -10.66 10.60 3.74
N ASP A 147 -10.91 11.36 4.82
CA ASP A 147 -9.95 12.36 5.29
C ASP A 147 -8.55 11.76 5.46
N ILE A 148 -7.52 12.49 5.01
CA ILE A 148 -6.13 12.05 5.06
C ILE A 148 -5.49 12.62 6.30
N LEU A 149 -4.96 11.74 7.14
CA LEU A 149 -4.20 12.08 8.33
C LEU A 149 -2.72 12.20 7.94
N THR A 150 -2.08 13.29 8.35
CA THR A 150 -0.65 13.51 8.10
C THR A 150 0.14 13.38 9.40
N PHE A 151 1.35 12.80 9.30
CA PHE A 151 2.25 12.63 10.43
C PHE A 151 3.66 13.10 10.10
N GLN A 152 4.27 13.85 11.01
CA GLN A 152 5.52 14.56 10.79
C GLN A 152 6.51 14.26 11.91
N ARG A 153 7.59 13.54 11.57
CA ARG A 153 8.71 13.24 12.49
C ARG A 153 9.73 14.35 12.63
N THR A 154 9.96 15.10 11.56
CA THR A 154 11.01 16.13 11.46
C THR A 154 10.39 17.42 10.93
N SER A 155 11.00 18.08 9.94
CA SER A 155 10.50 19.30 9.31
C SER A 155 9.49 19.06 8.19
N TYR A 156 9.19 17.80 7.84
CA TYR A 156 8.30 17.45 6.74
C TYR A 156 7.36 16.27 7.08
N ILE A 157 6.22 16.21 6.38
CA ILE A 157 5.28 15.09 6.48
C ILE A 157 5.98 13.81 6.01
N SER A 158 6.15 12.89 6.94
CA SER A 158 6.92 11.64 6.78
C SER A 158 6.04 10.41 6.59
N HIS A 159 4.75 10.52 6.88
CA HIS A 159 3.79 9.43 6.77
C HIS A 159 2.38 9.98 6.61
N VAL A 160 1.52 9.19 5.97
CA VAL A 160 0.11 9.51 5.77
C VAL A 160 -0.74 8.25 5.92
N ALA A 161 -1.97 8.44 6.39
CA ALA A 161 -2.99 7.39 6.47
C ALA A 161 -4.35 7.98 6.14
N MET A 162 -5.34 7.14 5.89
CA MET A 162 -6.69 7.58 5.56
C MET A 162 -7.65 7.22 6.70
N TYR A 163 -8.39 8.19 7.21
CA TYR A 163 -9.46 7.98 8.17
C TYR A 163 -10.62 7.21 7.52
N ILE A 164 -11.09 6.15 8.21
CA ILE A 164 -12.12 5.23 7.67
C ILE A 164 -13.41 5.24 8.48
N GLY A 165 -13.46 6.01 9.57
CA GLY A 165 -14.66 6.15 10.41
C GLY A 165 -14.40 5.88 11.88
N ASN A 166 -15.46 5.97 12.67
CA ASN A 166 -15.46 5.61 14.09
C ASN A 166 -16.08 4.23 14.28
N VAL A 167 -15.42 3.37 15.03
CA VAL A 167 -15.97 2.08 15.47
C VAL A 167 -15.92 2.02 16.99
N ASN A 168 -17.07 1.77 17.63
CA ASN A 168 -17.22 1.74 19.09
C ASN A 168 -16.65 2.99 19.78
N GLY A 169 -16.94 4.18 19.21
CA GLY A 169 -16.47 5.47 19.73
C GLY A 169 -14.98 5.75 19.53
N LYS A 170 -14.24 4.90 18.80
CA LYS A 170 -12.82 5.09 18.54
C LYS A 170 -12.57 5.47 17.07
N PRO A 171 -11.78 6.52 16.79
CA PRO A 171 -11.40 6.86 15.43
C PRO A 171 -10.46 5.82 14.85
N CYS A 172 -10.78 5.34 13.66
CA CYS A 172 -10.00 4.33 12.95
C CYS A 172 -9.46 4.91 11.64
N PHE A 173 -8.24 4.54 11.30
CA PHE A 173 -7.59 4.90 10.05
C PHE A 173 -6.80 3.73 9.48
N ILE A 174 -6.57 3.75 8.18
CA ILE A 174 -5.90 2.70 7.42
C ILE A 174 -4.72 3.27 6.65
N GLY A 175 -3.62 2.54 6.62
CA GLY A 175 -2.39 2.97 5.94
C GLY A 175 -1.31 1.93 6.09
N THR A 176 -0.08 2.28 5.73
CA THR A 176 1.03 1.36 5.96
C THR A 176 1.34 1.28 7.44
N THR A 177 1.36 0.07 8.00
CA THR A 177 1.69 -0.15 9.42
C THR A 177 2.28 -1.54 9.60
N THR A 178 2.91 -1.77 10.76
CA THR A 178 3.51 -3.06 11.10
C THR A 178 2.49 -3.95 11.83
N GLY A 179 2.80 -5.25 11.91
CA GLY A 179 1.98 -6.21 12.66
C GLY A 179 0.78 -6.77 11.89
N TYR A 180 0.56 -6.35 10.64
CA TYR A 180 -0.44 -6.93 9.75
C TYR A 180 0.20 -7.91 8.75
N PRO A 181 -0.59 -8.84 8.15
CA PRO A 181 -0.08 -9.81 7.18
C PRO A 181 0.45 -9.17 5.89
N THR A 182 -0.01 -7.96 5.60
CA THR A 182 0.45 -7.12 4.50
C THR A 182 1.00 -5.82 5.06
N ALA A 183 1.57 -4.98 4.20
CA ALA A 183 2.01 -3.65 4.56
C ALA A 183 0.87 -2.73 5.04
N ILE A 184 -0.39 -3.07 4.74
CA ILE A 184 -1.55 -2.24 5.03
C ILE A 184 -2.28 -2.80 6.26
N GLY A 185 -2.71 -1.90 7.14
CA GLY A 185 -3.45 -2.26 8.33
C GLY A 185 -4.29 -1.12 8.88
N ILE A 186 -5.25 -1.48 9.73
CA ILE A 186 -6.11 -0.54 10.46
C ILE A 186 -5.52 -0.24 11.82
N VAL A 187 -5.51 1.04 12.19
CA VAL A 187 -5.15 1.52 13.52
C VAL A 187 -6.37 2.17 14.16
N SER A 188 -6.61 1.84 15.43
CA SER A 188 -7.68 2.41 16.23
C SER A 188 -7.11 3.34 17.31
N GLY A 189 -7.48 4.62 17.23
CA GLY A 189 -7.03 5.66 18.15
C GLY A 189 -5.66 6.23 17.82
N PHE A 190 -5.24 7.24 18.58
CA PHE A 190 -4.01 8.00 18.35
C PHE A 190 -2.99 7.79 19.47
N LYS A 191 -2.87 6.57 19.97
CA LYS A 191 -1.84 6.26 20.98
C LYS A 191 -0.44 6.20 20.34
N ASN A 192 0.59 6.31 21.17
CA ASN A 192 1.99 6.14 20.80
C ASN A 192 2.40 7.09 19.65
N TRP A 193 3.16 6.56 18.70
CA TRP A 193 3.73 7.29 17.57
C TRP A 193 2.66 8.10 16.79
N TYR A 194 1.47 7.55 16.58
CA TYR A 194 0.42 8.23 15.83
C TYR A 194 -0.09 9.49 16.54
N GLY A 195 -0.09 9.51 17.87
CA GLY A 195 -0.47 10.71 18.61
C GLY A 195 0.65 11.72 18.71
N THR A 196 1.88 11.27 18.97
CA THR A 196 3.04 12.15 19.11
C THR A 196 3.41 12.82 17.79
N GLN A 197 3.23 12.13 16.66
CA GLN A 197 3.63 12.63 15.34
C GLN A 197 2.47 13.19 14.53
N PHE A 198 1.25 13.23 15.08
CA PHE A 198 0.10 13.80 14.39
C PHE A 198 0.38 15.25 13.99
N HIS A 199 0.16 15.58 12.72
CA HIS A 199 0.43 16.92 12.21
C HIS A 199 -0.86 17.66 11.84
N ASP A 200 -1.58 17.22 10.81
CA ASP A 200 -2.87 17.78 10.42
C ASP A 200 -3.76 16.76 9.68
N VAL A 201 -4.92 17.25 9.23
CA VAL A 201 -5.89 16.48 8.45
C VAL A 201 -6.22 17.22 7.16
N ARG A 202 -6.30 16.46 6.07
CA ARG A 202 -6.60 16.95 4.73
C ARG A 202 -7.86 16.31 4.17
N ARG A 203 -8.76 17.13 3.63
CA ARG A 203 -9.99 16.69 2.97
C ARG A 203 -9.92 16.99 1.48
N VAL A 204 -9.95 15.93 0.68
CA VAL A 204 -10.00 16.00 -0.78
C VAL A 204 -11.44 15.95 -1.27
N LEU A 205 -12.29 15.18 -0.59
CA LEU A 205 -13.64 14.89 -1.06
C LEU A 205 -14.59 16.07 -0.87
N PRO A 206 -15.44 16.37 -1.88
CA PRO A 206 -16.46 17.41 -1.77
C PRO A 206 -17.59 16.98 -0.84
N ALA A 207 -18.46 17.91 -0.46
CA ALA A 207 -19.62 17.63 0.40
C ALA A 207 -20.55 16.54 -0.17
N SER A 208 -20.70 16.49 -1.49
CA SER A 208 -21.51 15.48 -2.18
C SER A 208 -21.00 14.04 -2.01
N ALA A 209 -19.71 13.86 -1.70
CA ALA A 209 -19.13 12.53 -1.50
C ALA A 209 -19.65 11.83 -0.24
N TYR A 210 -20.27 12.57 0.67
CA TYR A 210 -20.79 12.07 1.95
C TYR A 210 -22.30 11.77 1.90
N VAL A 211 -22.95 12.00 0.76
CA VAL A 211 -24.37 11.70 0.54
C VAL A 211 -24.50 10.24 0.07
N ALA A 212 -25.41 9.49 0.69
CA ALA A 212 -25.72 8.11 0.32
C ALA A 212 -26.34 8.04 -1.09
N GLY A 213 -26.05 6.99 -1.85
CA GLY A 213 -26.63 6.75 -3.18
C GLY A 213 -26.17 7.72 -4.28
N GLY A 214 -25.14 8.53 -4.03
CA GLY A 214 -24.55 9.40 -5.05
C GLY A 214 -23.92 8.61 -6.20
N LYS A 215 -23.77 9.25 -7.37
CA LYS A 215 -23.06 8.65 -8.51
C LYS A 215 -21.57 8.47 -8.17
N ILE A 216 -21.08 7.24 -8.26
CA ILE A 216 -19.69 6.88 -7.99
C ILE A 216 -19.01 6.49 -9.31
N THR A 217 -17.87 7.10 -9.60
CA THR A 217 -16.96 6.65 -10.66
C THR A 217 -15.93 5.73 -10.03
N ASP A 218 -16.09 4.42 -10.18
CA ASP A 218 -15.13 3.42 -9.72
C ASP A 218 -14.37 2.83 -10.91
N LYS A 219 -13.05 2.99 -10.94
CA LYS A 219 -12.16 2.45 -11.98
C LYS A 219 -11.72 1.00 -11.70
N GLY A 220 -12.19 0.41 -10.60
CA GLY A 220 -11.76 -0.90 -10.11
C GLY A 220 -10.39 -0.85 -9.41
N PRO A 221 -10.07 -1.85 -8.59
CA PRO A 221 -8.79 -1.89 -7.90
C PRO A 221 -7.69 -2.29 -8.86
N VAL A 222 -6.47 -1.86 -8.56
CA VAL A 222 -5.27 -2.31 -9.28
C VAL A 222 -4.82 -3.66 -8.74
N ILE A 223 -4.67 -4.63 -9.63
CA ILE A 223 -4.01 -5.90 -9.35
C ILE A 223 -2.54 -5.78 -9.77
N PRO A 224 -1.57 -6.11 -8.91
CA PRO A 224 -0.16 -6.00 -9.26
C PRO A 224 0.21 -7.10 -10.25
N ALA A 225 1.10 -6.80 -11.20
CA ALA A 225 1.65 -7.77 -12.14
C ALA A 225 2.40 -8.91 -11.43
N LYS A 226 2.90 -8.63 -10.22
CA LYS A 226 3.58 -9.60 -9.36
C LYS A 226 3.22 -9.38 -7.90
N TYR A 227 2.78 -10.45 -7.25
CA TYR A 227 2.65 -10.51 -5.80
C TYR A 227 3.98 -10.90 -5.15
N GLN A 228 4.35 -10.19 -4.08
CA GLN A 228 5.52 -10.50 -3.26
C GLN A 228 5.15 -11.37 -2.04
N ILE A 229 3.87 -11.44 -1.70
CA ILE A 229 3.29 -12.33 -0.70
C ILE A 229 2.31 -13.24 -1.42
N LYS A 230 2.38 -14.55 -1.19
CA LYS A 230 1.44 -15.49 -1.82
C LYS A 230 0.03 -15.21 -1.27
N PRO A 231 -0.98 -15.00 -2.14
CA PRO A 231 -2.35 -14.86 -1.69
C PRO A 231 -2.77 -16.04 -0.81
N SER A 232 -3.17 -15.74 0.43
CA SER A 232 -3.63 -16.74 1.41
C SER A 232 -5.09 -17.17 1.21
N LYS A 233 -5.85 -16.41 0.41
CA LYS A 233 -7.24 -16.68 0.05
C LYS A 233 -7.48 -16.25 -1.41
N PRO A 234 -8.53 -16.76 -2.07
CA PRO A 234 -8.95 -16.25 -3.37
C PRO A 234 -9.20 -14.74 -3.33
N ILE A 235 -8.75 -14.04 -4.36
CA ILE A 235 -9.01 -12.61 -4.52
C ILE A 235 -10.45 -12.42 -4.97
N ILE A 236 -11.25 -11.74 -4.15
CA ILE A 236 -12.65 -11.43 -4.46
C ILE A 236 -12.70 -9.96 -4.86
N MET A 237 -13.07 -9.67 -6.11
CA MET A 237 -13.23 -8.30 -6.60
C MET A 237 -14.35 -7.57 -5.85
N PRO A 238 -14.30 -6.23 -5.67
CA PRO A 238 -15.28 -5.49 -4.86
C PRO A 238 -16.74 -5.80 -5.21
N LYS A 239 -17.09 -5.79 -6.51
CA LYS A 239 -18.43 -6.14 -7.00
C LYS A 239 -18.95 -7.53 -6.63
N ASN A 240 -18.07 -8.43 -6.18
CA ASN A 240 -18.38 -9.81 -5.81
C ASN A 240 -18.26 -10.04 -4.30
N LEU A 241 -18.06 -9.00 -3.49
CA LEU A 241 -18.04 -9.14 -2.04
C LEU A 241 -19.45 -9.47 -1.53
N PRO A 242 -19.57 -10.35 -0.52
CA PRO A 242 -20.87 -10.84 -0.04
C PRO A 242 -21.65 -9.78 0.74
N ALA A 243 -20.97 -8.77 1.30
CA ALA A 243 -21.61 -7.69 2.05
C ALA A 243 -20.73 -6.43 2.05
N GLY A 244 -21.35 -5.29 1.77
CA GLY A 244 -20.71 -3.99 1.82
C GLY A 244 -19.70 -3.74 0.69
N PHE A 245 -18.82 -2.77 0.95
CA PHE A 245 -17.85 -2.11 0.07
C PHE A 245 -17.61 -2.66 -1.34
#